data_AF-A0AAT9HBX9-F1
#
_entry.id   AF-A0AAT9HBX9-F1
#
_cell.length_a   1.000
_cell.length_b   1.000
_cell.length_c   1.000
_cell.angle_alpha   90.00
_cell.angle_beta   90.00
_cell.angle_gamma   90.00
#
_symmetry.space_group_name_H-M   'P 1'
#
loop_
_entity.id
_entity.type
_entity.pdbx_description
1 polymer ?
#
loop_
_entity_poly.entity_id
_entity_poly.type
_entity_poly.pdbx_seq_one_letter_code
_entity_poly.pdbx_strand_id
1 'polypeptide(L)'
;MGHLGRGRRRNRLPGVLGRRPRWLYTPCYIAMGWAAVFFLPDFMRTGGIAVLVLVVVGGLLYSAGGVIYGIKKPNPSPRWFGFHEVFHSFTLAAFIAHYVGISLVAYQHA
;
A
#
# COMPACT_ATOMS: atom_id res chain seq x y z
N MET A 1 -51.65 18.33 36.27
CA MET A 1 -51.73 19.10 35.01
C MET A 1 -50.33 19.11 34.40
N GLY A 2 -50.14 18.45 33.23
CA GLY A 2 -48.89 18.42 32.43
C GLY A 2 -47.80 17.44 32.91
N HIS A 3 -47.81 16.13 32.60
CA HIS A 3 -47.50 15.46 31.32
C HIS A 3 -46.13 15.82 30.68
N LEU A 4 -45.23 14.83 30.67
CA LEU A 4 -44.35 14.39 29.56
C LEU A 4 -43.27 15.38 29.06
N GLY A 5 -42.07 14.97 28.67
CA GLY A 5 -41.57 13.63 28.41
C GLY A 5 -40.13 13.68 27.92
N ARG A 6 -39.42 12.62 28.31
CA ARG A 6 -38.29 11.96 27.65
C ARG A 6 -37.76 12.56 26.35
N GLY A 7 -36.44 12.74 26.35
CA GLY A 7 -35.60 12.05 25.37
C GLY A 7 -35.35 12.79 24.06
N ARG A 8 -34.30 13.62 24.05
CA ARG A 8 -33.52 13.84 22.82
C ARG A 8 -32.84 12.53 22.43
N ARG A 9 -33.58 11.64 21.77
CA ARG A 9 -32.99 10.62 20.89
C ARG A 9 -32.23 11.39 19.81
N ARG A 10 -30.90 11.43 19.91
CA ARG A 10 -30.04 11.71 18.75
C ARG A 10 -30.45 10.70 17.68
N ASN A 11 -31.14 11.17 16.65
CA ASN A 11 -31.37 10.45 15.41
C ASN A 11 -30.02 10.11 14.79
N ARG A 12 -29.43 9.00 15.23
CA ARG A 12 -28.36 8.31 14.52
C ARG A 12 -29.05 7.66 13.33
N LEU A 13 -28.98 8.31 12.16
CA LEU A 13 -29.53 7.78 10.92
C LEU A 13 -29.05 6.33 10.74
N PRO A 14 -29.95 5.33 10.72
CA PRO A 14 -29.56 3.96 10.49
C PRO A 14 -29.32 3.75 8.99
N GLY A 15 -28.06 3.47 8.62
CA GLY A 15 -27.77 2.61 7.47
C GLY A 15 -27.65 3.21 6.06
N VAL A 16 -26.86 4.28 5.84
CA VAL A 16 -26.56 4.75 4.46
C VAL A 16 -25.05 4.74 4.10
N LEU A 17 -24.15 4.58 5.06
CA LEU A 17 -22.75 4.26 4.74
C LEU A 17 -22.60 2.75 4.74
N GLY A 18 -22.94 2.12 3.61
CA GLY A 18 -22.61 0.72 3.36
C GLY A 18 -21.18 0.46 3.80
N ARG A 19 -20.96 -0.59 4.59
CA ARG A 19 -19.62 -0.98 5.05
C ARG A 19 -18.73 -1.11 3.82
N ARG A 20 -17.94 -0.09 3.49
CA ARG A 20 -16.93 -0.19 2.45
C ARG A 20 -15.96 -1.24 2.95
N PRO A 21 -15.91 -2.45 2.35
CA PRO A 21 -15.09 -3.51 2.89
C PRO A 21 -13.66 -2.99 2.83
N ARG A 22 -13.08 -2.70 3.98
CA ARG A 22 -11.72 -2.15 4.08
C ARG A 22 -10.69 -3.09 3.41
N TRP A 23 -11.07 -4.36 3.32
CA TRP A 23 -10.39 -5.45 2.65
C TRP A 23 -10.38 -5.35 1.11
N LEU A 24 -11.29 -4.59 0.48
CA LEU A 24 -11.29 -4.44 -0.98
C LEU A 24 -10.18 -3.49 -1.47
N TYR A 25 -9.79 -2.51 -0.64
CA TYR A 25 -8.79 -1.51 -1.02
C TYR A 25 -7.40 -2.13 -1.19
N THR A 26 -6.97 -2.97 -0.25
CA THR A 26 -5.63 -3.58 -0.25
C THR A 26 -5.30 -4.36 -1.54
N PRO A 27 -6.13 -5.32 -2.02
CA PRO A 27 -5.86 -6.02 -3.27
C PRO A 27 -5.98 -5.12 -4.50
N CYS A 28 -6.87 -4.12 -4.50
CA CYS A 28 -6.92 -3.12 -5.58
C CYS A 28 -5.63 -2.29 -5.67
N TYR A 29 -5.04 -1.89 -4.53
CA TYR A 29 -3.74 -1.22 -4.51
C TYR A 29 -2.61 -2.12 -5.01
N ILE A 30 -2.62 -3.40 -4.63
CA ILE A 30 -1.64 -4.37 -5.14
C ILE A 30 -1.77 -4.51 -6.66
N ALA A 31 -2.99 -4.71 -7.17
CA ALA A 31 -3.24 -4.84 -8.59
C ALA A 31 -2.80 -3.60 -9.38
N MET A 32 -3.03 -2.40 -8.84
CA MET A 32 -2.55 -1.15 -9.44
C MET A 32 -1.03 -1.07 -9.50
N GLY A 33 -0.32 -1.57 -8.48
CA GLY A 33 1.15 -1.64 -8.47
C GLY A 33 1.74 -2.52 -9.57
N TRP A 34 1.01 -3.54 -10.03
CA TRP A 34 1.45 -4.41 -11.13
C TRP A 34 1.39 -3.75 -12.51
N ALA A 35 0.78 -2.57 -12.65
CA ALA A 35 0.78 -1.82 -13.90
C ALA A 35 2.20 -1.55 -14.43
N ALA A 36 3.19 -1.42 -13.53
CA ALA A 36 4.60 -1.23 -13.87
C ALA A 36 5.18 -2.36 -14.75
N VAL A 37 4.62 -3.58 -14.69
CA VAL A 37 5.09 -4.72 -15.49
C VAL A 37 4.93 -4.46 -16.99
N PHE A 38 3.87 -3.77 -17.40
CA PHE A 38 3.63 -3.45 -18.80
C PHE A 38 4.68 -2.48 -19.37
N PHE A 39 5.38 -1.74 -18.51
CA PHE A 39 6.39 -0.75 -18.88
C PHE A 39 7.83 -1.27 -18.71
N LEU A 40 8.04 -2.53 -18.28
CA LEU A 40 9.38 -3.12 -18.13
C LEU A 40 10.24 -3.05 -19.41
N PRO A 41 9.70 -3.33 -20.63
CA PRO A 41 10.48 -3.20 -21.85
C PRO A 41 10.98 -1.76 -22.07
N ASP A 42 10.15 -0.77 -21.74
CA ASP A 42 10.50 0.63 -21.91
C ASP A 42 11.54 1.07 -20.88
N PHE A 43 11.41 0.65 -19.61
CA PHE A 43 12.43 0.89 -18.58
C PHE A 43 13.81 0.35 -18.97
N MET A 44 13.86 -0.84 -19.59
CA MET A 44 15.11 -1.40 -20.06
C MET A 44 15.72 -0.58 -21.22
N ARG A 45 14.89 -0.11 -22.15
CA ARG A 45 15.34 0.65 -23.32
C ARG A 45 15.79 2.07 -22.97
N THR A 46 15.08 2.74 -22.05
CA THR A 46 15.32 4.16 -21.74
C THR A 46 16.18 4.37 -20.50
N GLY A 47 15.98 3.57 -19.45
CA GLY A 47 16.71 3.68 -18.17
C GLY A 47 17.84 2.66 -17.99
N GLY A 48 17.94 1.66 -18.86
CA GLY A 48 18.94 0.60 -18.78
C GLY A 48 18.72 -0.40 -17.65
N ILE A 49 19.71 -1.30 -17.49
CA ILE A 49 19.62 -2.45 -16.56
C ILE A 49 19.43 -2.00 -15.11
N ALA A 50 20.08 -0.92 -14.68
CA ALA A 50 19.99 -0.45 -13.30
C ALA A 50 18.55 -0.06 -12.93
N VAL A 51 17.87 0.69 -13.80
CA VAL A 51 16.47 1.11 -13.59
C VAL A 51 15.55 -0.10 -13.60
N LEU A 52 15.74 -1.02 -14.55
CA LEU A 52 14.96 -2.26 -14.63
C LEU A 52 15.06 -3.07 -13.31
N VAL A 53 16.27 -3.29 -12.81
CA VAL A 53 16.51 -4.03 -11.57
C VAL A 53 15.85 -3.33 -10.38
N LEU A 54 15.99 -2.01 -10.26
CA LEU A 54 15.37 -1.24 -9.18
C LEU A 54 13.84 -1.32 -9.21
N VAL A 55 13.22 -1.27 -10.40
CA VAL A 55 11.77 -1.42 -10.56
C VAL A 55 11.30 -2.82 -10.17
N VAL A 56 12.00 -3.86 -10.63
CA VAL A 56 11.68 -5.26 -10.30
C VAL A 56 11.83 -5.51 -8.81
N VAL A 57 12.96 -5.12 -8.21
CA VAL A 57 13.22 -5.27 -6.77
C VAL A 57 12.17 -4.52 -5.96
N GLY A 58 11.84 -3.28 -6.32
CA GLY A 58 10.79 -2.52 -5.66
C GLY A 58 9.43 -3.22 -5.74
N GLY A 59 9.07 -3.76 -6.90
CA GLY A 59 7.82 -4.53 -7.09
C GLY A 59 7.76 -5.81 -6.26
N LEU A 60 8.88 -6.53 -6.14
CA LEU A 60 8.99 -7.74 -5.30
C LEU A 60 8.88 -7.40 -3.81
N LEU A 61 9.55 -6.34 -3.35
CA LEU A 61 9.46 -5.88 -1.96
C LEU A 61 8.04 -5.45 -1.61
N TYR A 62 7.38 -4.70 -2.49
CA TYR A 62 5.99 -4.27 -2.30
C TYR A 62 5.03 -5.47 -2.21
N SER A 63 5.21 -6.46 -3.09
CA SER A 63 4.41 -7.69 -3.09
C SER A 63 4.64 -8.52 -1.82
N ALA A 64 5.90 -8.69 -1.40
CA ALA A 64 6.24 -9.39 -0.16
C ALA A 64 5.62 -8.72 1.07
N GLY A 65 5.68 -7.39 1.16
CA GLY A 65 4.98 -6.62 2.20
C GLY A 65 3.48 -6.89 2.18
N GLY A 66 2.84 -6.85 1.01
CA GLY A 66 1.42 -7.14 0.84
C GLY A 66 1.03 -8.55 1.33
N VAL A 67 1.86 -9.55 1.02
CA VAL A 67 1.69 -10.93 1.52
C VAL A 67 1.78 -10.97 3.05
N ILE A 68 2.81 -10.34 3.64
CA ILE A 68 2.99 -10.24 5.11
C ILE A 68 1.78 -9.59 5.78
N TYR A 69 1.24 -8.53 5.19
CA TYR A 69 0.03 -7.87 5.68
C TYR A 69 -1.19 -8.79 5.61
N GLY A 70 -1.33 -9.56 4.53
CA GLY A 70 -2.43 -10.52 4.35
C GLY A 70 -2.38 -11.68 5.33
N ILE A 71 -1.20 -12.27 5.56
CA ILE A 71 -1.01 -13.40 6.49
C ILE A 71 -0.92 -12.97 7.95
N LYS A 72 -0.71 -11.67 8.22
CA LYS A 72 -0.56 -11.07 9.57
C LYS A 72 0.58 -11.69 10.39
N LYS A 73 1.65 -12.09 9.71
CA LYS A 73 2.88 -12.70 10.25
C LYS A 73 4.06 -12.29 9.34
N PRO A 74 5.31 -12.23 9.85
CA PRO A 74 5.77 -12.58 11.19
C PRO A 74 5.53 -11.47 12.23
N ASN A 75 5.69 -11.81 13.52
CA ASN A 75 5.72 -10.84 14.63
C ASN A 75 7.08 -10.92 15.36
N PRO A 76 8.16 -10.34 14.79
CA PRO A 76 9.51 -10.44 15.35
C PRO A 76 9.62 -9.98 16.81
N SER A 77 8.90 -8.91 17.18
CA SER A 77 8.80 -8.43 18.55
C SER A 77 7.35 -8.09 18.86
N PRO A 78 6.61 -8.94 19.59
CA PRO A 78 5.19 -8.74 19.88
C PRO A 78 4.84 -7.42 20.59
N ARG A 79 5.83 -6.75 21.19
CA ARG A 79 5.66 -5.47 21.89
C ARG A 79 5.98 -4.23 21.04
N TRP A 80 6.84 -4.36 20.03
CA TRP A 80 7.46 -3.19 19.36
C TRP A 80 7.58 -3.29 17.84
N PHE A 81 7.51 -4.51 17.29
CA PHE A 81 7.72 -4.75 15.86
C PHE A 81 6.98 -6.00 15.40
N GLY A 82 5.71 -5.84 15.07
CA GLY A 82 4.81 -6.85 14.53
C GLY A 82 4.72 -6.82 13.00
N PHE A 83 3.80 -7.62 12.45
CA PHE A 83 3.60 -7.76 11.01
C PHE A 83 3.31 -6.43 10.30
N HIS A 84 2.70 -5.47 10.99
CA HIS A 84 2.35 -4.18 10.41
C HIS A 84 3.59 -3.31 10.19
N GLU A 85 4.51 -3.28 11.15
CA GLU A 85 5.78 -2.56 10.97
C GLU A 85 6.66 -3.26 9.94
N VAL A 86 6.66 -4.60 9.90
CA VAL A 86 7.34 -5.37 8.85
C VAL A 86 6.79 -4.96 7.47
N PHE A 87 5.46 -4.94 7.29
CA PHE A 87 4.83 -4.45 6.06
C PHE A 87 5.29 -3.03 5.69
N HIS A 88 5.34 -2.13 6.67
CA HIS A 88 5.82 -0.77 6.45
C HIS A 88 7.29 -0.71 6.04
N SER A 89 8.17 -1.54 6.61
CA SER A 89 9.57 -1.62 6.21
C SER A 89 9.73 -2.12 4.77
N PHE A 90 8.98 -3.14 4.36
CA PHE A 90 9.01 -3.63 2.97
C PHE A 90 8.50 -2.58 1.98
N THR A 91 7.40 -1.90 2.30
CA THR A 91 6.86 -0.84 1.44
C THR A 91 7.74 0.40 1.39
N LEU A 92 8.42 0.74 2.48
CA LEU A 92 9.43 1.82 2.50
C LEU A 92 10.66 1.45 1.65
N ALA A 93 11.16 0.22 1.75
CA ALA A 93 12.26 -0.24 0.93
C ALA A 93 11.89 -0.27 -0.57
N ALA A 94 10.66 -0.69 -0.89
CA ALA A 94 10.13 -0.62 -2.25
C ALA A 94 10.10 0.82 -2.77
N PHE A 95 9.59 1.76 -1.96
CA PHE A 95 9.57 3.18 -2.30
C PHE A 95 10.98 3.72 -2.60
N ILE A 96 11.96 3.39 -1.76
CA ILE A 96 13.36 3.83 -1.97
C ILE A 96 13.89 3.28 -3.30
N ALA A 97 13.69 1.99 -3.60
CA ALA A 97 14.15 1.40 -4.86
C ALA A 97 13.52 2.10 -6.08
N HIS A 98 12.21 2.33 -6.06
CA HIS A 98 11.52 3.05 -7.15
C HIS A 98 11.95 4.50 -7.25
N TYR A 99 12.10 5.20 -6.13
CA TYR A 99 12.56 6.58 -6.11
C TYR A 99 13.94 6.74 -6.73
N VAL A 100 14.89 5.85 -6.38
CA VAL A 100 16.23 5.84 -6.97
C VAL A 100 16.15 5.54 -8.47
N GLY A 101 15.36 4.54 -8.88
CA GLY A 101 15.21 4.19 -10.30
C GLY A 101 14.65 5.34 -11.14
N ILE A 102 13.62 6.03 -10.64
CA ILE A 102 13.06 7.22 -11.29
C ILE A 102 14.07 8.36 -11.31
N SER A 103 14.81 8.56 -10.22
CA SER A 103 15.83 9.62 -10.12
C SER A 103 16.96 9.42 -11.13
N LEU A 104 17.38 8.17 -11.38
CA LEU A 104 18.36 7.88 -12.42
C LEU A 104 17.86 8.37 -13.78
N VAL A 105 16.65 8.00 -14.18
CA VAL A 105 16.08 8.44 -15.47
C VAL A 105 15.87 9.96 -15.51
N ALA A 106 15.35 10.55 -14.42
CA ALA A 106 14.99 11.95 -14.37
C ALA A 106 16.21 12.90 -14.42
N TYR A 107 17.33 12.49 -13.82
CA TYR A 107 18.54 13.31 -13.77
C TYR A 107 19.63 12.92 -14.78
N GLN A 108 19.52 11.77 -15.44
CA GLN A 108 20.45 11.39 -16.52
C GLN A 108 20.35 12.28 -17.76
N HIS A 109 19.26 13.02 -17.92
CA HIS A 109 19.00 13.91 -19.06
C HIS A 109 18.91 15.40 -18.68
N ALA A 110 19.24 15.75 -17.43
CA ALA A 110 19.33 17.13 -16.95
C ALA A 110 20.76 17.65 -17.09
#